data_AF-A0A6P0IQY3-F1
#
_entry.id   AF-A0A6P0IQY3-F1
#
_cell.length_a   1.000
_cell.length_b   1.000
_cell.length_c   1.000
_cell.angle_alpha   90.00
_cell.angle_beta   90.00
_cell.angle_gamma   90.00
#
_symmetry.space_group_name_H-M   'P 1'
#
loop_
_entity.id
_entity.type
_entity.pdbx_description
1 polymer ?
#
loop_
_entity_poly.entity_id
_entity_poly.type
_entity_poly.pdbx_seq_one_letter_code
_entity_poly.pdbx_strand_id
1 'polypeptide(L)'
;MAAIKLKKIIAKKDISSLLNNLITSLGGDISIQDIDEQLLFGDEPDDSSGKYKIDVKGSTLGWVRGGENARPIAALLNYLANRELERRAIAIETLENYREINLLYNLSRKLTANLMPQDIAQIVINQTRELIQVNRGFVFLLDQDQSQLEVLASFDPKMGDRPHKQSIAGIVRSVIMTGVGEIVNDVSSDPRFVPSDYPISSLMCV
;
A
#
# COMPACT_ATOMS: atom_id res chain seq x y z
N MET A 1 -6.11 -4.53 -2.69
CA MET A 1 -7.28 -3.88 -3.34
C MET A 1 -8.55 -4.24 -2.60
N ALA A 2 -9.25 -3.27 -2.03
CA ALA A 2 -10.55 -3.55 -1.39
C ALA A 2 -11.56 -3.96 -2.48
N ALA A 3 -12.06 -5.19 -2.41
CA ALA A 3 -13.02 -5.72 -3.37
C ALA A 3 -14.29 -4.83 -3.41
N ILE A 4 -14.70 -4.46 -4.61
CA ILE A 4 -15.97 -3.75 -4.82
C ILE A 4 -17.09 -4.75 -4.59
N LYS A 5 -18.14 -4.30 -3.91
CA LYS A 5 -19.35 -5.10 -3.68
C LYS A 5 -20.48 -4.49 -4.48
N LEU A 6 -21.09 -5.26 -5.37
CA LEU A 6 -22.23 -4.83 -6.19
C LEU A 6 -23.36 -4.25 -5.34
N LYS A 7 -23.67 -4.93 -4.22
CA LYS A 7 -24.63 -4.46 -3.21
C LYS A 7 -24.39 -3.03 -2.73
N LYS A 8 -23.14 -2.60 -2.55
CA LYS A 8 -22.81 -1.23 -2.12
C LYS A 8 -23.04 -0.19 -3.22
N ILE A 9 -22.96 -0.57 -4.49
CA ILE A 9 -23.25 0.33 -5.62
C ILE A 9 -24.76 0.53 -5.69
N ILE A 10 -25.52 -0.57 -5.69
CA ILE A 10 -26.99 -0.55 -5.80
C ILE A 10 -27.62 0.15 -4.60
N ALA A 11 -27.08 -0.01 -3.39
CA ALA A 11 -27.60 0.62 -2.17
C ALA A 11 -27.49 2.16 -2.16
N LYS A 12 -26.77 2.79 -3.09
CA LYS A 12 -26.74 4.26 -3.19
C LYS A 12 -28.11 4.75 -3.65
N LYS A 13 -28.72 5.67 -2.89
CA LYS A 13 -30.08 6.16 -3.12
C LYS A 13 -30.34 6.56 -4.58
N ASP A 14 -29.47 7.39 -5.15
CA ASP A 14 -29.62 7.87 -6.53
C ASP A 14 -29.58 6.72 -7.55
N ILE A 15 -28.70 5.73 -7.35
CA ILE A 15 -28.58 4.56 -8.21
C ILE A 15 -29.80 3.66 -8.07
N SER A 16 -30.26 3.39 -6.84
CA SER A 16 -31.46 2.60 -6.60
C SER A 16 -32.70 3.21 -7.25
N SER A 17 -32.88 4.53 -7.17
CA SER A 17 -33.99 5.22 -7.83
C SER A 17 -33.89 5.16 -9.36
N LEU A 18 -32.68 5.31 -9.91
CA LEU A 18 -32.47 5.20 -11.35
C LEU A 18 -32.76 3.79 -11.86
N LEU A 19 -32.30 2.76 -11.14
CA LEU A 19 -32.59 1.36 -11.46
C LEU A 19 -34.09 1.09 -11.40
N ASN A 20 -34.78 1.55 -10.35
CA ASN A 20 -36.23 1.36 -10.24
C ASN A 20 -36.99 1.98 -11.41
N ASN A 21 -36.63 3.22 -11.79
CA ASN A 21 -37.26 3.93 -12.90
C ASN A 21 -36.97 3.24 -14.24
N LEU A 22 -35.74 2.77 -14.45
CA LEU A 22 -35.36 2.06 -15.68
C LEU A 22 -36.07 0.72 -15.80
N ILE A 23 -36.16 -0.07 -14.72
CA ILE A 23 -36.87 -1.36 -14.72
C ILE A 23 -38.36 -1.12 -14.99
N THR A 24 -38.97 -0.16 -14.29
CA THR A 24 -40.40 0.18 -14.49
C THR A 24 -40.68 0.67 -15.92
N SER A 25 -39.78 1.45 -16.52
CA SER A 25 -39.97 2.03 -17.86
C SER A 25 -39.68 1.04 -18.99
N LEU A 26 -38.67 0.19 -18.83
CA LEU A 26 -38.32 -0.81 -19.84
C LEU A 26 -39.32 -1.97 -19.81
N GLY A 27 -39.90 -2.25 -18.64
CA GLY A 27 -40.79 -3.39 -18.42
C GLY A 27 -40.06 -4.73 -18.49
N GLY A 28 -40.70 -5.75 -17.91
CA GLY A 28 -40.20 -7.12 -17.83
C GLY A 28 -39.59 -7.46 -16.46
N ASP A 29 -39.50 -8.75 -16.19
CA ASP A 29 -38.97 -9.30 -14.93
C ASP A 29 -37.45 -9.21 -14.93
N ILE A 30 -36.93 -8.11 -14.39
CA ILE A 30 -35.49 -7.84 -14.29
C ILE A 30 -35.06 -8.03 -12.85
N SER A 31 -34.07 -8.90 -12.65
CA SER A 31 -33.47 -9.15 -11.36
C SER A 31 -31.96 -8.92 -11.40
N ILE A 32 -31.41 -8.33 -10.34
CA ILE A 32 -29.98 -8.12 -10.17
C ILE A 32 -29.52 -9.00 -9.01
N GLN A 33 -28.54 -9.85 -9.28
CA GLN A 33 -28.02 -10.83 -8.34
C GLN A 33 -26.53 -10.61 -8.08
N ASP A 34 -26.06 -11.01 -6.91
CA ASP A 34 -24.63 -11.10 -6.64
C ASP A 34 -23.99 -12.37 -7.23
N ILE A 35 -22.75 -12.66 -6.82
CA ILE A 35 -22.00 -13.84 -7.30
C ILE A 35 -22.56 -15.15 -6.75
N ASP A 36 -23.25 -15.10 -5.61
CA ASP A 36 -23.88 -16.23 -4.94
C ASP A 36 -25.35 -16.40 -5.38
N GLU A 37 -25.75 -15.69 -6.45
CA GLU A 37 -27.09 -15.64 -7.01
C GLU A 37 -28.15 -15.07 -6.05
N GLN A 38 -27.74 -14.37 -4.99
CA GLN A 38 -28.68 -13.70 -4.10
C GLN A 38 -29.27 -12.46 -4.76
N LEU A 39 -30.59 -12.32 -4.70
CA LEU A 39 -31.32 -11.18 -5.21
C LEU A 39 -30.93 -9.91 -4.44
N LEU A 40 -30.38 -8.93 -5.15
CA LEU A 40 -30.02 -7.61 -4.63
C LEU A 40 -31.08 -6.55 -4.96
N PHE A 41 -31.78 -6.71 -6.09
CA PHE A 41 -32.74 -5.73 -6.61
C PHE A 41 -33.64 -6.36 -7.68
N GLY A 42 -34.88 -5.91 -7.79
CA GLY A 42 -35.86 -6.41 -8.76
C GLY A 42 -36.74 -7.54 -8.23
N ASP A 43 -37.48 -8.16 -9.13
CA ASP A 43 -38.43 -9.24 -8.83
C ASP A 43 -37.75 -10.62 -8.82
N GLU A 44 -38.49 -11.67 -8.46
CA GLU A 44 -37.95 -13.03 -8.50
C GLU A 44 -37.56 -13.42 -9.93
N PRO A 45 -36.40 -14.07 -10.12
CA PRO A 45 -35.92 -14.43 -11.44
C PRO A 45 -36.82 -15.49 -12.08
N ASP A 46 -37.30 -15.22 -13.30
CA ASP A 46 -37.85 -16.26 -14.16
C ASP A 46 -36.72 -17.08 -14.80
N ASP A 47 -36.80 -18.40 -14.80
CA ASP A 47 -35.74 -19.29 -15.29
C ASP A 47 -35.54 -19.22 -16.81
N SER A 48 -36.53 -18.68 -17.54
CA SER A 48 -36.48 -18.40 -18.98
C SER A 48 -35.58 -17.22 -19.36
N SER A 49 -35.09 -16.45 -18.39
CA SER A 49 -34.47 -15.15 -18.60
C SER A 49 -32.98 -15.22 -18.96
N GLY A 50 -32.55 -14.34 -19.89
CA GLY A 50 -31.15 -14.18 -20.26
C GLY A 50 -30.31 -13.69 -19.09
N LYS A 51 -29.03 -14.10 -19.04
CA LYS A 51 -28.11 -13.78 -17.93
C LYS A 51 -26.96 -12.91 -18.44
N TYR A 52 -26.90 -11.66 -17.96
CA TYR A 52 -25.92 -10.66 -18.38
C TYR A 52 -24.93 -10.37 -17.26
N LYS A 53 -23.63 -10.44 -17.59
CA LYS A 53 -22.55 -10.37 -16.60
C LYS A 53 -22.28 -8.94 -16.12
N ILE A 54 -22.07 -8.80 -14.81
CA ILE A 54 -21.46 -7.61 -14.23
C ILE A 54 -20.02 -7.95 -13.85
N ASP A 55 -19.05 -7.37 -14.54
CA ASP A 55 -17.63 -7.61 -14.33
C ASP A 55 -16.81 -6.32 -14.27
N VAL A 56 -15.75 -6.38 -13.49
CA VAL A 56 -14.79 -5.29 -13.33
C VAL A 56 -13.39 -5.88 -13.38
N LYS A 57 -12.61 -5.50 -14.40
CA LYS A 57 -11.24 -5.99 -14.64
C LYS A 57 -11.12 -7.52 -14.55
N GLY A 58 -12.09 -8.25 -15.12
CA GLY A 58 -12.11 -9.72 -15.13
C GLY A 58 -12.67 -10.38 -13.86
N SER A 59 -12.97 -9.62 -12.81
CA SER A 59 -13.67 -10.13 -11.62
C SER A 59 -15.18 -9.96 -11.75
N THR A 60 -15.92 -11.07 -11.67
CA THR A 60 -17.38 -11.06 -11.71
C THR A 60 -17.93 -10.54 -10.38
N LEU A 61 -18.79 -9.52 -10.42
CA LEU A 61 -19.45 -8.98 -9.24
C LEU A 61 -20.87 -9.53 -9.05
N GLY A 62 -21.47 -10.05 -10.12
CA GLY A 62 -22.84 -10.56 -10.13
C GLY A 62 -23.42 -10.58 -11.54
N TRP A 63 -24.75 -10.66 -11.62
CA TRP A 63 -25.48 -10.84 -12.86
C TRP A 63 -26.76 -9.99 -12.88
N VAL A 64 -27.17 -9.57 -14.07
CA VAL A 64 -28.53 -9.09 -14.32
C VAL A 64 -29.26 -10.17 -15.10
N ARG A 65 -30.40 -10.64 -14.60
CA ARG A 65 -31.29 -11.54 -15.33
C ARG A 65 -32.49 -10.78 -15.88
N GLY A 66 -32.94 -11.18 -17.07
CA GLY A 66 -34.13 -10.65 -17.73
C GLY A 66 -34.08 -10.89 -19.24
N GLY A 67 -35.10 -10.39 -19.95
CA GLY A 67 -35.10 -10.38 -21.42
C GLY A 67 -34.08 -9.39 -22.00
N GLU A 68 -34.26 -8.96 -23.25
CA GLU A 68 -33.34 -8.03 -23.92
C GLU A 68 -33.13 -6.71 -23.16
N ASN A 69 -34.14 -6.29 -22.39
CA ASN A 69 -34.13 -5.10 -21.53
C ASN A 69 -33.16 -5.18 -20.34
N ALA A 70 -32.68 -6.37 -19.96
CA ALA A 70 -31.68 -6.52 -18.90
C ALA A 70 -30.26 -6.14 -19.40
N ARG A 71 -30.00 -6.19 -20.71
CA ARG A 71 -28.68 -5.90 -21.29
C ARG A 71 -28.23 -4.45 -21.07
N PRO A 72 -29.06 -3.41 -21.31
CA PRO A 72 -28.69 -2.03 -20.98
C PRO A 72 -28.41 -1.81 -19.49
N ILE A 73 -29.15 -2.48 -18.61
CA ILE A 73 -28.96 -2.38 -17.16
C ILE A 73 -27.63 -3.00 -16.74
N ALA A 74 -27.29 -4.17 -17.29
CA ALA A 74 -25.97 -4.78 -17.07
C ALA A 74 -24.83 -3.87 -17.55
N ALA A 75 -24.98 -3.25 -18.74
CA ALA A 75 -23.99 -2.31 -19.26
C ALA A 75 -23.83 -1.07 -18.35
N LEU A 76 -24.93 -0.51 -17.83
CA LEU A 76 -24.90 0.59 -16.88
C LEU A 76 -24.22 0.19 -15.56
N LEU A 77 -24.54 -0.98 -15.01
CA LEU A 77 -23.93 -1.47 -13.78
C LEU A 77 -22.43 -1.74 -13.97
N ASN A 78 -22.02 -2.27 -15.12
CA ASN A 78 -20.61 -2.40 -15.48
C ASN A 78 -19.91 -1.04 -15.51
N TYR A 79 -20.51 -0.05 -16.17
CA TYR A 79 -19.95 1.31 -16.19
C TYR A 79 -19.80 1.90 -14.78
N LEU A 80 -20.85 1.80 -13.95
CA LEU A 80 -20.84 2.31 -12.58
C LEU A 80 -19.82 1.58 -11.69
N ALA A 81 -19.69 0.27 -11.86
CA ALA A 81 -18.74 -0.53 -11.08
C ALA A 81 -17.28 -0.25 -11.46
N ASN A 82 -16.99 -0.10 -12.76
CA ASN A 82 -15.66 0.32 -13.22
C ASN A 82 -15.33 1.73 -12.74
N ARG A 83 -16.27 2.68 -12.85
CA ARG A 83 -16.08 4.06 -12.37
C ARG A 83 -15.86 4.13 -10.85
N GLU A 84 -16.55 3.30 -10.07
CA GLU A 84 -16.33 3.19 -8.62
C GLU A 84 -14.93 2.64 -8.31
N LEU A 85 -14.43 1.69 -9.11
CA LEU A 85 -13.07 1.16 -8.95
C LEU A 85 -12.02 2.24 -9.16
N GLU A 86 -12.10 2.94 -10.30
CA GLU A 86 -11.16 3.99 -10.66
C GLU A 86 -11.15 5.08 -9.61
N ARG A 87 -12.33 5.54 -9.18
CA ARG A 87 -12.45 6.55 -8.13
C ARG A 87 -11.80 6.11 -6.82
N ARG A 88 -11.96 4.85 -6.42
CA ARG A 88 -11.32 4.31 -5.21
C ARG A 88 -9.81 4.20 -5.36
N ALA A 89 -9.32 3.77 -6.52
CA ALA A 89 -7.89 3.67 -6.79
C ALA A 89 -7.23 5.04 -6.64
N ILE A 90 -7.79 6.07 -7.29
CA ILE A 90 -7.31 7.46 -7.18
C ILE A 90 -7.37 7.96 -5.73
N ALA A 91 -8.45 7.68 -5.01
CA ALA A 91 -8.59 8.12 -3.62
C ALA A 91 -7.56 7.46 -2.69
N ILE A 92 -7.26 6.16 -2.89
CA ILE A 92 -6.23 5.45 -2.14
C ILE A 92 -4.85 6.04 -2.44
N GLU A 93 -4.50 6.19 -3.72
CA GLU A 93 -3.24 6.79 -4.16
C GLU A 93 -3.05 8.20 -3.62
N THR A 94 -4.09 9.04 -3.68
CA THR A 94 -4.06 10.40 -3.13
C THR A 94 -3.81 10.39 -1.62
N LEU A 95 -4.44 9.46 -0.89
CA LEU A 95 -4.28 9.34 0.56
C LEU A 95 -2.90 8.81 0.95
N GLU A 96 -2.33 7.91 0.16
CA GLU A 96 -0.95 7.44 0.30
C GLU A 96 0.04 8.59 0.06
N ASN A 97 -0.10 9.34 -1.03
CA ASN A 97 0.72 10.52 -1.31
C ASN A 97 0.62 11.58 -0.20
N TYR A 98 -0.59 11.81 0.32
CA TYR A 98 -0.80 12.75 1.43
C TYR A 98 -0.10 12.30 2.72
N ARG A 99 -0.12 10.99 3.01
CA ARG A 99 0.61 10.42 4.16
C ARG A 99 2.12 10.58 4.00
N GLU A 100 2.64 10.33 2.81
CA GLU A 100 4.06 10.48 2.49
C GLU A 100 4.52 11.93 2.66
N ILE A 101 3.79 12.89 2.06
CA ILE A 101 4.11 14.32 2.18
C ILE A 101 4.10 14.78 3.65
N ASN A 102 3.09 14.37 4.42
CA ASN A 102 3.02 14.72 5.84
C ASN A 102 4.15 14.11 6.66
N LEU A 103 4.55 12.87 6.36
CA LEU A 103 5.69 12.24 7.00
C LEU A 103 6.97 13.04 6.74
N LEU A 104 7.24 13.38 5.47
CA LEU A 104 8.39 14.17 5.07
C LEU A 104 8.39 15.56 5.73
N TYR A 105 7.23 16.23 5.76
CA TYR A 105 7.10 17.54 6.39
C TYR A 105 7.31 17.50 7.90
N ASN A 106 6.75 16.48 8.57
CA ASN A 106 6.94 16.28 10.01
C ASN A 106 8.41 15.97 10.34
N LEU A 107 9.07 15.14 9.54
CA LEU A 107 10.51 14.86 9.67
C LEU A 107 11.32 16.15 9.45
N SER A 108 11.11 16.88 8.36
CA SER A 108 11.81 18.14 8.06
C SER A 108 11.67 19.18 9.17
N ARG A 109 10.49 19.30 9.77
CA ARG A 109 10.25 20.18 10.92
C ARG A 109 11.06 19.75 12.13
N LYS A 110 11.04 18.46 12.47
CA LYS A 110 11.79 17.90 13.61
C LYS A 110 13.30 18.07 13.41
N LEU A 111 13.79 17.90 12.17
CA LEU A 111 15.19 18.12 11.81
C LEU A 111 15.59 19.59 11.96
N THR A 112 14.82 20.53 11.40
CA THR A 112 15.13 21.97 11.48
C THR A 112 15.09 22.52 12.91
N ALA A 113 14.32 21.89 13.80
CA ALA A 113 14.21 22.30 15.20
C ALA A 113 15.38 21.84 16.10
N ASN A 114 16.21 20.90 15.63
CA ASN A 114 17.32 20.33 16.40
C ASN A 114 18.64 20.55 15.64
N LEU A 115 19.58 21.28 16.25
CA LEU A 115 20.83 21.67 15.59
C LEU A 115 22.00 20.72 15.88
N MET A 116 21.80 19.72 16.74
CA MET A 116 22.83 18.73 17.08
C MET A 116 22.69 17.48 16.20
N PRO A 117 23.75 17.02 15.52
CA PRO A 117 23.70 15.82 14.68
C PRO A 117 23.20 14.55 15.39
N GLN A 118 23.49 14.40 16.69
CA GLN A 118 23.01 13.25 17.47
C GLN A 118 21.47 13.27 17.62
N ASP A 119 20.88 14.42 17.91
CA ASP A 119 19.42 14.56 18.06
C ASP A 119 18.69 14.27 16.75
N ILE A 120 19.25 14.78 15.64
CA ILE A 120 18.78 14.50 14.28
C ILE A 120 18.82 12.98 14.00
N ALA A 121 19.96 12.33 14.26
CA ALA A 121 20.13 10.90 14.01
C ALA A 121 19.15 10.07 14.83
N GLN A 122 18.90 10.44 16.10
CA GLN A 122 17.94 9.75 16.96
C GLN A 122 16.50 9.90 16.48
N ILE A 123 16.12 11.07 15.97
CA ILE A 123 14.79 11.30 15.38
C ILE A 123 14.61 10.41 14.14
N VAL A 124 15.58 10.43 13.22
CA VAL A 124 15.53 9.66 11.98
C VAL A 124 15.42 8.16 12.28
N ILE A 125 16.24 7.66 13.20
CA ILE A 125 16.29 6.23 13.48
C ILE A 125 15.01 5.73 14.18
N ASN A 126 14.43 6.54 15.07
CA ASN A 126 13.17 6.24 15.73
C ASN A 126 12.00 6.21 14.73
N GLN A 127 11.95 7.17 13.79
CA GLN A 127 10.94 7.16 12.74
C GLN A 127 11.11 5.99 11.78
N THR A 128 12.35 5.63 11.44
CA THR A 128 12.65 4.47 10.59
C THR A 128 12.15 3.18 11.23
N ARG A 129 12.32 3.02 12.54
CA ARG A 129 11.82 1.87 13.31
C ARG A 129 10.29 1.74 13.30
N GLU A 130 9.57 2.87 13.30
CA GLU A 130 8.10 2.86 13.23
C GLU A 130 7.58 2.48 11.84
N LEU A 131 8.33 2.81 10.79
CA LEU A 131 7.93 2.61 9.39
C LEU A 131 8.37 1.26 8.83
N ILE A 132 9.54 0.76 9.24
CA ILE A 132 10.15 -0.46 8.72
C ILE A 132 10.31 -1.47 9.85
N GLN A 133 9.79 -2.68 9.65
CA GLN A 133 9.93 -3.78 10.61
C GLN A 133 11.35 -4.36 10.55
N VAL A 134 12.25 -3.80 11.35
CA VAL A 134 13.65 -4.26 11.46
C VAL A 134 14.02 -4.54 12.92
N ASN A 135 14.96 -5.47 13.12
CA ASN A 135 15.39 -5.86 14.47
C ASN A 135 16.40 -4.88 15.07
N ARG A 136 17.20 -4.21 14.23
CA ARG A 136 18.28 -3.30 14.61
C ARG A 136 18.43 -2.21 13.56
N GLY A 137 18.98 -1.07 13.98
CA GLY A 137 19.32 0.02 13.09
C GLY A 137 20.44 0.87 13.66
N PHE A 138 21.24 1.45 12.77
CA PHE A 138 22.35 2.34 13.08
C PHE A 138 22.32 3.55 12.15
N VAL A 139 22.62 4.73 12.70
CA VAL A 139 22.97 5.92 11.92
C VAL A 139 24.44 6.23 12.19
N PHE A 140 25.22 6.26 11.12
CA PHE A 140 26.66 6.51 11.18
C PHE A 140 26.98 7.91 10.65
N LEU A 141 27.97 8.56 11.26
CA LEU A 141 28.65 9.72 10.72
C LEU A 141 30.05 9.30 10.27
N LEU A 142 30.36 9.57 9.01
CA LEU A 142 31.71 9.39 8.50
C LEU A 142 32.58 10.54 9.02
N ASP A 143 33.70 10.21 9.66
CA ASP A 143 34.68 11.18 10.14
C ASP A 143 35.27 11.98 8.95
N GLN A 144 35.80 13.18 9.20
CA GLN A 144 36.35 14.08 8.17
C GLN A 144 37.48 13.42 7.36
N ASP A 145 38.27 12.57 8.02
CA ASP A 145 39.37 11.82 7.40
C ASP A 145 38.90 10.56 6.65
N GLN A 146 37.57 10.33 6.57
CA GLN A 146 36.91 9.16 5.96
C GLN A 146 37.46 7.81 6.45
N SER A 147 38.04 7.78 7.64
CA SER A 147 38.78 6.64 8.15
C SER A 147 37.95 5.78 9.09
N GLN A 148 36.90 6.34 9.71
CA GLN A 148 36.09 5.70 10.74
C GLN A 148 34.63 6.15 10.66
N LEU A 149 33.72 5.29 11.14
CA LEU A 149 32.31 5.60 11.35
C LEU A 149 32.04 5.82 12.82
N GLU A 150 31.49 6.97 13.18
CA GLU A 150 30.93 7.24 14.50
C GLU A 150 29.44 6.87 14.50
N VAL A 151 29.00 6.07 15.46
CA VAL A 151 27.57 5.80 15.67
C VAL A 151 26.93 7.03 16.32
N LEU A 152 26.05 7.73 15.59
CA LEU A 152 25.29 8.86 16.13
C LEU A 152 23.99 8.43 16.83
N ALA A 153 23.36 7.36 16.35
CA ALA A 153 22.16 6.79 16.94
C ALA A 153 22.04 5.31 16.61
N SER A 154 21.38 4.55 17.49
CA SER A 154 21.07 3.14 17.26
C SER A 154 19.78 2.73 17.95
N PHE A 155 19.15 1.66 17.50
CA PHE A 155 18.23 0.88 18.33
C PHE A 155 18.70 -0.58 18.31
N ASP A 156 19.61 -0.92 19.21
CA ASP A 156 20.00 -2.29 19.46
C ASP A 156 19.83 -2.57 20.96
N PRO A 157 18.99 -3.53 21.37
CA PRO A 157 18.81 -3.89 22.78
C PRO A 157 20.11 -4.28 23.50
N LYS A 158 21.19 -4.59 22.76
CA LYS A 158 22.47 -5.08 23.28
C LYS A 158 23.62 -4.07 23.20
N MET A 159 23.50 -2.98 22.43
CA MET A 159 24.48 -1.90 22.47
C MET A 159 24.01 -0.87 23.50
N GLY A 160 24.78 -0.67 24.58
CA GLY A 160 24.53 0.43 25.51
C GLY A 160 24.78 1.81 24.88
N ASP A 161 24.54 2.88 25.65
CA ASP A 161 24.56 4.30 25.21
C ASP A 161 25.96 4.89 24.83
N ARG A 162 26.96 4.09 24.47
CA ARG A 162 28.31 4.63 24.20
C ARG A 162 28.59 4.78 22.70
N PRO A 163 29.12 5.94 22.25
CA PRO A 163 29.60 6.08 20.88
C PRO A 163 30.70 5.05 20.61
N HIS A 164 30.49 4.22 19.59
CA HIS A 164 31.45 3.24 19.11
C HIS A 164 31.98 3.72 17.76
N LYS A 165 33.31 3.81 17.62
CA LYS A 165 33.94 3.95 16.31
C LYS A 165 34.03 2.58 15.66
N GLN A 166 33.57 2.48 14.41
CA GLN A 166 33.63 1.24 13.63
C GLN A 166 34.49 1.44 12.39
N SER A 167 35.25 0.40 12.04
CA SER A 167 36.01 0.36 10.78
C SER A 167 35.05 0.26 9.60
N ILE A 168 35.37 0.97 8.52
CA ILE A 168 34.60 0.96 7.28
C ILE A 168 34.93 -0.31 6.50
N ALA A 169 34.02 -1.28 6.51
CA ALA A 169 34.23 -2.57 5.85
C ALA A 169 32.96 -3.10 5.16
N GLY A 170 33.16 -4.10 4.31
CA GLY A 170 32.10 -4.89 3.67
C GLY A 170 31.08 -4.08 2.88
N ILE A 171 29.81 -4.43 3.02
CA ILE A 171 28.68 -3.82 2.30
C ILE A 171 28.57 -2.31 2.62
N VAL A 172 28.79 -1.91 3.88
CA VAL A 172 28.76 -0.49 4.27
C VAL A 172 29.81 0.33 3.51
N ARG A 173 31.02 -0.23 3.33
CA ARG A 173 32.07 0.40 2.51
C ARG A 173 31.64 0.55 1.05
N SER A 174 30.97 -0.45 0.48
CA SER A 174 30.44 -0.38 -0.90
C SER A 174 29.48 0.79 -1.07
N VAL A 175 28.52 0.94 -0.14
CA VAL A 175 27.53 2.02 -0.16
C VAL A 175 28.22 3.38 -0.03
N ILE A 176 29.17 3.54 0.89
CA ILE A 176 29.92 4.81 1.04
C ILE A 176 30.69 5.16 -0.24
N MET A 177 31.35 4.18 -0.87
CA MET A 177 32.16 4.42 -2.07
C MET A 177 31.33 4.71 -3.31
N THR A 178 30.16 4.10 -3.43
CA THR A 178 29.28 4.24 -4.61
C THR A 178 28.25 5.35 -4.47
N GLY A 179 27.89 5.72 -3.23
CA GLY A 179 26.78 6.62 -2.94
C GLY A 179 25.40 6.02 -3.26
N VAL A 180 25.32 4.70 -3.48
CA VAL A 180 24.08 4.01 -3.85
C VAL A 180 23.68 3.08 -2.70
N GLY A 181 22.48 3.29 -2.16
CA GLY A 181 21.92 2.42 -1.14
C GLY A 181 21.66 1.00 -1.65
N GLU A 182 21.84 0.01 -0.79
CA GLU A 182 21.76 -1.42 -1.12
C GLU A 182 20.82 -2.17 -0.16
N ILE A 183 20.06 -3.13 -0.71
CA ILE A 183 19.27 -4.10 0.05
C ILE A 183 19.87 -5.49 -0.21
N VAL A 184 20.35 -6.14 0.85
CA VAL A 184 20.91 -7.49 0.82
C VAL A 184 20.00 -8.41 1.62
N ASN A 185 19.22 -9.23 0.92
CA ASN A 185 18.23 -10.12 1.53
C ASN A 185 18.86 -11.31 2.27
N ASP A 186 20.03 -11.75 1.83
CA ASP A 186 20.82 -12.80 2.48
C ASP A 186 22.30 -12.39 2.45
N VAL A 187 22.81 -11.94 3.60
CA VAL A 187 24.20 -11.50 3.71
C VAL A 187 25.19 -12.67 3.66
N SER A 188 24.76 -13.90 3.96
CA SER A 188 25.65 -15.07 3.90
C SER A 188 26.05 -15.43 2.47
N SER A 189 25.22 -15.02 1.50
CA SER A 189 25.45 -15.19 0.07
C SER A 189 26.23 -14.01 -0.56
N ASP A 190 26.46 -12.90 0.16
CA ASP A 190 27.17 -11.73 -0.37
C ASP A 190 28.69 -11.81 -0.07
N PRO A 191 29.57 -11.83 -1.10
CA PRO A 191 31.01 -11.97 -0.90
C PRO A 191 31.65 -10.77 -0.18
N ARG A 192 30.96 -9.63 -0.09
CA ARG A 192 31.42 -8.44 0.64
C ARG A 192 31.03 -8.49 2.11
N PHE A 193 30.21 -9.46 2.54
CA PHE A 193 29.76 -9.51 3.93
C PHE A 193 30.93 -9.79 4.87
N VAL A 194 31.06 -8.94 5.89
CA VAL A 194 32.03 -9.09 6.97
C VAL A 194 31.26 -9.44 8.22
N PRO A 195 31.48 -10.63 8.83
CA PRO A 195 30.81 -11.02 10.06
C PRO A 195 31.09 -10.02 11.18
N SER A 196 30.04 -9.70 11.95
CA SER A 196 30.14 -8.89 13.16
C SER A 196 29.91 -9.76 14.40
N ASP A 197 30.09 -9.19 15.59
CA ASP A 197 29.79 -9.85 16.88
C ASP A 197 28.31 -10.28 17.02
N TYR A 198 27.47 -9.88 16.07
CA TYR A 198 26.06 -10.20 16.04
C TYR A 198 25.67 -10.88 14.73
N PRO A 199 24.73 -11.86 14.80
CA PRO A 199 24.21 -12.48 13.59
C PRO A 199 23.35 -11.49 12.81
N ILE A 200 23.71 -11.27 11.55
CA ILE A 200 22.95 -10.49 10.57
C ILE A 200 22.54 -11.49 9.48
N SER A 201 21.25 -11.54 9.15
CA SER A 201 20.73 -12.35 8.05
C SER A 201 20.48 -11.52 6.79
N SER A 202 20.02 -10.28 6.98
CA SER A 202 19.70 -9.32 5.93
C SER A 202 20.12 -7.92 6.34
N LEU A 203 20.36 -7.05 5.36
CA LEU A 203 20.83 -5.68 5.58
C LEU A 203 20.16 -4.72 4.59
N MET A 204 19.80 -3.54 5.07
CA MET A 204 19.51 -2.37 4.23
C MET A 204 20.48 -1.27 4.66
N CYS A 205 21.23 -0.72 3.71
CA CYS A 205 22.24 0.32 3.97
C CYS A 205 22.04 1.44 2.95
N VAL A 206 21.97 2.69 3.42
CA VAL A 206 21.71 3.89 2.63
C VAL A 206 22.71 4.97 3.00
#